data_AF-A0A0V1D7I2-F1
#
_entry.id   AF-A0A0V1D7I2-F1
#
_cell.length_a   1.000
_cell.length_b   1.000
_cell.length_c   1.000
_cell.angle_alpha   90.00
_cell.angle_beta   90.00
_cell.angle_gamma   90.00
#
_symmetry.space_group_name_H-M   'P 1'
#
loop_
_entity.id
_entity.type
_entity.pdbx_description
1 polymer ?
#
loop_
_entity_poly.entity_id
_entity_poly.type
_entity_poly.pdbx_seq_one_letter_code
_entity_poly.pdbx_strand_id
1 'polypeptide(L)'
;LSVGKFENFHSAAFSLSTMAVDSINNDCFFWYWPLNKEGLAKCNFSEDKFEVELACASVCENRMMEIKSSERKNSLTVGLCPIKSELKHIWEVTVQTLHTLQLVIVELKQEMRDRSPAFRKSRTIRKSYRLPDEYDIETLNARYCQTREAVVVEARKKSK
;
A
#
# COMPACT_ATOMS: atom_id res chain seq x y z
N LEU A 1 -1.38 -9.96 -44.37
CA LEU A 1 -1.48 -9.13 -43.16
C LEU A 1 -0.90 -9.95 -42.00
N SER A 2 0.32 -9.62 -41.57
CA SER A 2 1.13 -10.44 -40.67
C SER A 2 0.66 -10.36 -39.22
N VAL A 3 0.59 -11.51 -38.57
CA VAL A 3 0.32 -11.71 -37.14
C VAL A 3 1.51 -11.15 -36.33
N GLY A 4 1.29 -10.01 -35.67
CA GLY A 4 2.32 -9.31 -34.90
C GLY A 4 2.36 -9.73 -33.43
N LYS A 5 3.42 -10.49 -33.08
CA LYS A 5 4.18 -10.51 -31.82
C LYS A 5 3.41 -10.61 -30.49
N PHE A 6 3.22 -11.86 -30.05
CA PHE A 6 2.83 -12.28 -28.70
C PHE A 6 4.05 -12.65 -27.81
N GLU A 7 5.23 -12.05 -28.02
CA GLU A 7 6.49 -12.54 -27.40
C GLU A 7 6.98 -11.78 -26.17
N ASN A 8 6.34 -10.68 -25.76
CA ASN A 8 6.91 -9.82 -24.71
C ASN A 8 6.40 -10.07 -23.28
N PHE A 9 5.41 -10.95 -23.06
CA PHE A 9 4.89 -11.20 -21.71
C PHE A 9 5.73 -12.20 -20.91
N HIS A 10 6.30 -13.22 -21.57
CA HIS A 10 7.15 -14.19 -20.89
C HIS A 10 8.50 -13.59 -20.47
N SER A 11 9.08 -12.69 -21.27
CA SER A 11 10.35 -12.04 -20.94
C SER A 11 10.23 -11.09 -19.75
N ALA A 12 9.10 -10.38 -19.59
CA ALA A 12 8.86 -9.52 -18.44
C ALA A 12 8.61 -10.34 -17.15
N ALA A 13 7.88 -11.46 -17.26
CA ALA A 13 7.65 -12.37 -16.14
C ALA A 13 8.96 -13.06 -15.70
N PHE A 14 9.82 -13.45 -16.65
CA PHE A 14 11.15 -13.98 -16.35
C PHE A 14 12.05 -12.91 -15.72
N SER A 15 12.05 -11.68 -16.24
CA SER A 15 12.83 -10.57 -15.66
C SER A 15 12.37 -10.22 -14.25
N LEU A 16 11.07 -10.28 -13.96
CA LEU A 16 10.52 -10.09 -12.61
C LEU A 16 10.87 -11.25 -11.68
N SER A 17 10.87 -12.49 -12.18
CA SER A 17 11.30 -13.65 -11.38
C SER A 17 12.80 -13.66 -11.13
N THR A 18 13.63 -13.18 -12.07
CA THR A 18 15.08 -13.07 -11.88
C THR A 18 15.42 -11.92 -10.93
N MET A 19 14.69 -10.80 -10.98
CA MET A 19 14.78 -9.75 -9.94
C MET A 19 14.30 -10.22 -8.56
N ALA A 20 13.43 -11.23 -8.49
CA ALA A 20 13.02 -11.85 -7.24
C ALA A 20 14.02 -12.88 -6.69
N VAL A 21 15.03 -13.30 -7.48
CA VAL A 21 15.99 -14.35 -7.11
C VAL A 21 17.40 -13.82 -6.86
N ASP A 22 17.81 -12.69 -7.46
CA ASP A 22 19.20 -12.21 -7.38
C ASP A 22 19.52 -11.19 -6.26
N SER A 23 18.63 -10.95 -5.28
CA SER A 23 18.93 -10.03 -4.15
C SER A 23 19.43 -10.72 -2.87
N ILE A 24 20.11 -11.86 -2.98
CA ILE A 24 20.74 -12.60 -1.85
C ILE A 24 21.95 -11.83 -1.25
N ASN A 25 22.17 -10.56 -1.60
CA ASN A 25 23.09 -9.68 -0.89
C ASN A 25 22.45 -8.31 -0.59
N ASN A 26 22.21 -8.06 0.70
CA ASN A 26 21.80 -6.81 1.39
C ASN A 26 20.32 -6.35 1.31
N ASP A 27 19.54 -6.80 2.30
CA ASP A 27 18.69 -5.98 3.20
C ASP A 27 17.61 -5.04 2.63
N CYS A 28 17.06 -5.29 1.44
CA CYS A 28 15.97 -4.47 0.92
C CYS A 28 14.85 -5.32 0.29
N PHE A 29 13.77 -5.54 1.03
CA PHE A 29 12.52 -6.08 0.49
C PHE A 29 11.60 -4.94 0.06
N PHE A 30 10.77 -5.17 -0.96
CA PHE A 30 9.85 -4.17 -1.49
C PHE A 30 8.42 -4.71 -1.57
N TRP A 31 7.46 -3.87 -1.22
CA TRP A 31 6.04 -4.08 -1.49
C TRP A 31 5.64 -3.31 -2.74
N TYR A 32 4.79 -3.90 -3.58
CA TYR A 32 4.21 -3.15 -4.68
C TYR A 32 3.25 -2.09 -4.12
N TRP A 33 3.52 -0.83 -4.41
CA TRP A 33 2.63 0.25 -4.03
C TRP A 33 2.62 1.36 -5.07
N PRO A 34 1.52 1.55 -5.81
CA PRO A 34 1.51 2.36 -7.02
C PRO A 34 1.72 3.87 -6.76
N LEU A 35 1.64 4.32 -5.52
CA LEU A 35 1.81 5.72 -5.14
C LEU A 35 3.20 6.04 -4.61
N ASN A 36 4.01 5.02 -4.28
CA ASN A 36 5.41 5.23 -3.99
C ASN A 36 6.18 5.45 -5.31
N LYS A 37 7.36 6.07 -5.21
CA LYS A 37 8.28 6.21 -6.34
C LYS A 37 8.53 4.83 -6.97
N GLU A 38 8.52 4.78 -8.31
CA GLU A 38 8.70 3.54 -9.09
C GLU A 38 7.64 2.45 -8.83
N GLY A 39 6.55 2.76 -8.10
CA GLY A 39 5.52 1.80 -7.75
C GLY A 39 5.93 0.80 -6.66
N LEU A 40 6.98 1.11 -5.89
CA LEU A 40 7.56 0.21 -4.90
C LEU A 40 7.75 0.92 -3.55
N ALA A 41 7.21 0.32 -2.49
CA ALA A 41 7.42 0.73 -1.11
C ALA A 41 8.56 -0.10 -0.50
N LYS A 42 9.63 0.55 -0.07
CA LYS A 42 10.75 -0.11 0.60
C LYS A 42 10.33 -0.56 1.99
N CYS A 43 10.54 -1.84 2.28
CA CYS A 43 10.46 -2.40 3.62
C CYS A 43 11.81 -2.21 4.31
N ASN A 44 11.78 -1.55 5.46
CA ASN A 44 12.92 -1.36 6.33
C ASN A 44 12.87 -2.39 7.46
N PHE A 45 14.00 -3.06 7.66
CA PHE A 45 14.18 -4.06 8.70
C PHE A 45 15.27 -3.52 9.63
N SER A 46 14.95 -3.35 10.90
CA SER A 46 15.92 -3.02 11.94
C SER A 46 15.98 -4.11 12.99
N GLU A 47 16.91 -4.00 13.93
CA GLU A 47 17.00 -4.93 15.06
C GLU A 47 15.72 -4.96 15.90
N ASP A 48 14.99 -3.85 15.93
CA ASP A 48 13.81 -3.66 16.79
C ASP A 48 12.48 -3.82 16.06
N LYS A 49 12.42 -3.43 14.78
CA LYS A 49 11.15 -3.36 14.05
C LYS A 49 11.26 -3.53 12.53
N PHE A 50 10.17 -4.02 11.98
CA PHE A 50 9.80 -3.91 10.58
C PHE A 50 9.04 -2.61 10.37
N GLU A 51 9.31 -1.89 9.28
CA GLU A 51 8.54 -0.71 8.88
C GLU A 51 8.43 -0.60 7.35
N VAL A 52 7.24 -0.24 6.85
CA VAL A 52 7.02 0.12 5.45
C VAL A 52 6.14 1.36 5.34
N GLU A 53 6.50 2.24 4.41
CA GLU A 53 5.75 3.46 4.10
C GLU A 53 4.95 3.30 2.82
N LEU A 54 3.63 3.44 2.95
CA LEU A 54 2.70 3.41 1.85
C LEU A 54 2.25 4.85 1.58
N ALA A 55 2.85 5.46 0.56
CA ALA A 55 2.50 6.82 0.16
C ALA A 55 0.99 6.93 -0.10
N CYS A 56 0.38 8.00 0.37
CA CYS A 56 -1.05 8.24 0.20
C CYS A 56 -1.33 9.57 -0.47
N ALA A 57 -2.61 9.87 -0.72
CA ALA A 57 -2.98 11.14 -1.31
C ALA A 57 -2.55 12.31 -0.41
N SER A 58 -1.96 13.34 -1.02
CA SER A 58 -1.57 14.59 -0.33
C SER A 58 -2.73 15.59 -0.30
N VAL A 59 -2.81 16.36 0.78
CA VAL A 59 -3.76 17.49 0.92
C VAL A 59 -3.21 18.77 0.28
N CYS A 60 -1.89 18.82 0.04
CA CYS A 60 -1.19 20.05 -0.31
C CYS A 60 -1.72 20.73 -1.58
N GLU A 61 -2.35 19.98 -2.48
CA GLU A 61 -2.88 20.48 -3.75
C GLU A 61 -4.32 21.00 -3.66
N ASN A 62 -5.06 20.76 -2.56
CA ASN A 62 -6.47 21.13 -2.48
C ASN A 62 -6.93 21.45 -1.05
N ARG A 63 -7.02 22.75 -0.73
CA ARG A 63 -7.48 23.27 0.58
C ARG A 63 -8.93 22.90 0.95
N MET A 64 -9.71 22.32 0.03
CA MET A 64 -11.07 21.84 0.32
C MET A 64 -11.09 20.35 0.70
N MET A 65 -9.93 19.69 0.71
CA MET A 65 -9.79 18.30 1.11
C MET A 65 -9.15 18.17 2.49
N GLU A 66 -9.44 17.07 3.16
CA GLU A 66 -8.84 16.66 4.41
C GLU A 66 -8.61 15.15 4.44
N ILE A 67 -7.62 14.71 5.23
CA ILE A 67 -7.41 13.30 5.52
C ILE A 67 -8.23 12.93 6.74
N LYS A 68 -9.06 11.89 6.58
CA LYS A 68 -9.75 11.22 7.69
C LYS A 68 -9.18 9.83 7.88
N SER A 69 -9.00 9.45 9.13
CA SER A 69 -8.64 8.08 9.52
C SER A 69 -9.74 7.46 10.38
N SER A 70 -9.94 6.16 10.22
CA SER A 70 -10.83 5.35 11.03
C SER A 70 -10.11 4.06 11.40
N GLU A 71 -10.02 3.82 12.70
CA GLU A 71 -9.38 2.64 13.26
C GLU A 71 -10.44 1.66 13.76
N ARG A 72 -10.24 0.39 13.44
CA ARG A 72 -10.99 -0.75 13.97
C ARG A 72 -10.00 -1.82 14.41
N LYS A 73 -10.48 -2.82 15.14
CA LYS A 73 -9.63 -3.97 15.51
C LYS A 73 -8.97 -4.55 14.25
N ASN A 74 -7.64 -4.55 14.23
CA ASN A 74 -6.80 -5.06 13.14
C ASN A 74 -6.99 -4.35 11.79
N SER A 75 -7.52 -3.12 11.77
CA SER A 75 -7.68 -2.40 10.52
C SER A 75 -7.58 -0.88 10.69
N LEU A 76 -6.85 -0.24 9.78
CA LEU A 76 -6.82 1.20 9.62
C LEU A 76 -7.36 1.54 8.24
N THR A 77 -8.29 2.48 8.16
CA THR A 77 -8.66 3.14 6.91
C THR A 77 -8.22 4.60 6.96
N VAL A 78 -7.53 5.06 5.94
CA VAL A 78 -7.13 6.46 5.74
C VAL A 78 -7.66 6.91 4.39
N GLY A 79 -8.35 8.04 4.34
CA GLY A 79 -8.90 8.53 3.08
C GLY A 79 -8.89 10.04 2.94
N LEU A 80 -8.75 10.49 1.70
CA LEU A 80 -8.89 11.89 1.31
C LEU A 80 -10.37 12.17 1.01
N CYS A 81 -10.94 13.16 1.69
CA CYS A 81 -12.34 13.53 1.56
C CYS A 81 -12.52 15.06 1.55
N PRO A 82 -13.60 15.58 0.95
CA PRO A 82 -13.94 17.00 1.09
C PRO A 82 -14.27 17.36 2.54
N ILE A 83 -13.78 18.51 3.03
CA ILE A 83 -13.89 18.95 4.44
C ILE A 83 -15.32 18.91 5.00
N LYS A 84 -16.32 19.16 4.15
CA LYS A 84 -17.73 19.24 4.55
C LYS A 84 -18.58 18.08 4.03
N SER A 85 -17.97 17.04 3.49
CA SER A 85 -18.68 15.86 2.99
C SER A 85 -18.53 14.71 3.97
N GLU A 86 -19.64 14.28 4.57
CA GLU A 86 -19.72 12.98 5.24
C GLU A 86 -19.77 11.82 4.24
N LEU A 87 -20.01 12.14 2.97
CA LEU A 87 -20.29 11.19 1.92
C LEU A 87 -19.06 11.05 1.02
N LYS A 88 -18.28 10.01 1.30
CA LYS A 88 -17.32 9.33 0.41
C LYS A 88 -15.89 9.88 0.35
N HIS A 89 -14.95 9.00 0.69
CA HIS A 89 -13.55 9.11 0.35
C HIS A 89 -13.39 9.08 -1.18
N ILE A 90 -12.70 10.07 -1.75
CA ILE A 90 -12.33 10.07 -3.18
C ILE A 90 -11.13 9.16 -3.40
N TRP A 91 -10.35 8.96 -2.35
CA TRP A 91 -9.22 8.06 -2.28
C TRP A 91 -9.20 7.45 -0.88
N GLU A 92 -8.97 6.15 -0.79
CA GLU A 92 -9.01 5.39 0.46
C GLU A 92 -7.93 4.31 0.44
N VAL A 93 -7.18 4.21 1.54
CA VAL A 93 -6.30 3.08 1.83
C VAL A 93 -6.77 2.38 3.07
N THR A 94 -6.93 1.08 2.95
CA THR A 94 -7.27 0.21 4.07
C THR A 94 -6.13 -0.77 4.28
N VAL A 95 -5.60 -0.78 5.49
CA VAL A 95 -4.69 -1.82 5.99
C VAL A 95 -5.51 -2.74 6.88
N GLN A 96 -5.36 -4.05 6.68
CA GLN A 96 -6.01 -5.10 7.45
C GLN A 96 -4.98 -6.16 7.83
N THR A 97 -5.00 -6.57 9.10
CA THR A 97 -4.11 -7.62 9.61
C THR A 97 -4.87 -8.93 9.75
N LEU A 98 -4.34 -10.00 9.17
CA LEU A 98 -4.83 -11.36 9.34
C LEU A 98 -3.79 -12.17 10.13
N HIS A 99 -3.93 -12.10 11.46
CA HIS A 99 -2.98 -12.68 12.43
C HIS A 99 -2.68 -14.16 12.20
N THR A 100 -3.73 -14.96 11.96
CA THR A 100 -3.60 -16.41 11.78
C THR A 100 -2.71 -16.82 10.60
N LEU A 101 -2.58 -15.96 9.58
CA LEU A 101 -1.76 -16.22 8.39
C LEU A 101 -0.51 -15.33 8.33
N GLN A 102 -0.26 -14.48 9.34
CA GLN A 102 0.78 -13.45 9.34
C GLN A 102 0.73 -12.57 8.08
N LEU A 103 -0.48 -12.20 7.65
CA LEU A 103 -0.67 -11.39 6.44
C LEU A 103 -1.09 -9.95 6.78
N VAL A 104 -0.52 -9.02 6.03
CA VAL A 104 -0.96 -7.64 5.91
C VAL A 104 -1.65 -7.49 4.57
N ILE A 105 -2.94 -7.17 4.59
CA ILE A 105 -3.73 -6.89 3.41
C ILE A 105 -3.80 -5.37 3.27
N VAL A 106 -3.36 -4.87 2.12
CA VAL A 106 -3.43 -3.45 1.79
C VAL A 106 -4.33 -3.28 0.59
N GLU A 107 -5.36 -2.46 0.74
CA GLU A 107 -6.28 -2.08 -0.31
C GLU A 107 -6.14 -0.58 -0.58
N LEU A 108 -6.06 -0.22 -1.86
CA LEU A 108 -6.18 1.13 -2.37
C LEU A 108 -7.45 1.20 -3.22
N LYS A 109 -8.36 2.10 -2.86
CA LYS A 109 -9.56 2.42 -3.61
C LYS A 109 -9.53 3.88 -4.03
N GLN A 110 -9.74 4.14 -5.31
CA GLN A 110 -9.75 5.48 -5.88
C GLN A 110 -11.01 5.69 -6.72
N GLU A 111 -11.76 6.74 -6.41
CA GLU A 111 -12.84 7.23 -7.25
C GLU A 111 -12.25 8.11 -8.35
N MET A 112 -12.41 7.69 -9.60
CA MET A 112 -12.08 8.49 -10.77
C MET A 112 -13.31 9.33 -11.11
N ARG A 113 -13.28 10.60 -10.73
CA ARG A 113 -14.28 11.58 -11.15
C ARG A 113 -13.78 12.27 -12.42
N ASP A 114 -14.54 12.15 -13.49
CA ASP A 114 -14.45 13.10 -14.60
C ASP A 114 -15.37 14.31 -14.30
N ARG A 115 -15.17 15.42 -14.99
CA ARG A 115 -16.02 16.63 -14.89
C ARG A 115 -17.49 16.37 -15.27
N SER A 116 -17.80 15.21 -15.84
CA SER A 116 -19.16 14.77 -16.17
C SER A 116 -19.77 13.92 -15.03
N PRO A 117 -20.95 14.30 -14.48
CA PRO A 117 -21.65 13.50 -13.49
C PRO A 117 -22.12 12.13 -14.01
N ALA A 118 -22.08 11.91 -15.33
CA ALA A 118 -22.44 10.63 -15.96
C ALA A 118 -21.32 9.57 -15.92
N PHE A 119 -20.08 9.93 -15.54
CA PHE A 119 -18.96 9.00 -15.53
C PHE A 119 -18.34 8.88 -14.13
N ARG A 120 -18.83 7.91 -13.36
CA ARG A 120 -18.26 7.53 -12.06
C ARG A 120 -17.64 6.15 -12.17
N LYS A 121 -16.31 6.08 -12.21
CA LYS A 121 -15.56 4.82 -12.20
C LYS A 121 -14.71 4.72 -10.94
N SER A 122 -14.60 3.53 -10.37
CA SER A 122 -13.68 3.28 -9.26
C SER A 122 -12.59 2.30 -9.69
N ARG A 123 -11.37 2.52 -9.21
CA ARG A 123 -10.26 1.58 -9.30
C ARG A 123 -9.95 1.05 -7.92
N THR A 124 -9.82 -0.25 -7.78
CA THR A 124 -9.37 -0.90 -6.54
C THR A 124 -8.13 -1.74 -6.84
N ILE A 125 -7.13 -1.64 -5.99
CA ILE A 125 -5.94 -2.48 -5.97
C ILE A 125 -5.87 -3.10 -4.58
N ARG A 126 -5.87 -4.43 -4.51
CA ARG A 126 -5.73 -5.15 -3.24
C ARG A 126 -4.52 -6.08 -3.34
N LYS A 127 -3.63 -6.00 -2.35
CA LYS A 127 -2.44 -6.83 -2.23
C LYS A 127 -2.35 -7.40 -0.83
N SER A 128 -1.71 -8.56 -0.74
CA SER A 128 -1.47 -9.25 0.52
C SER A 128 0.03 -9.49 0.63
N TYR A 129 0.59 -9.10 1.76
CA TYR A 129 1.99 -9.21 2.08
C TYR A 129 2.16 -10.08 3.31
N ARG A 130 3.18 -10.92 3.30
CA ARG A 130 3.52 -11.74 4.45
C ARG A 130 4.52 -10.99 5.32
N LEU A 131 4.24 -10.89 6.61
CA LEU A 131 5.20 -10.41 7.59
C LEU A 131 6.28 -11.51 7.78
N PRO A 132 7.59 -11.18 7.78
CA PRO A 132 8.61 -12.19 8.05
C PRO A 132 8.47 -12.79 9.44
N ASP A 133 8.84 -14.06 9.57
CA ASP A 133 8.59 -14.85 10.79
C ASP A 133 9.35 -14.33 12.03
N GLU A 134 10.36 -13.47 11.86
CA GLU A 134 11.09 -12.85 12.97
C GLU A 134 10.29 -11.76 13.69
N TYR A 135 9.25 -11.21 13.05
CA TYR A 135 8.44 -10.12 13.58
C TYR A 135 7.11 -10.62 14.14
N ASP A 136 6.64 -9.97 15.19
CA ASP A 136 5.43 -10.35 15.90
C ASP A 136 4.21 -9.67 15.28
N ILE A 137 3.37 -10.46 14.61
CA ILE A 137 2.13 -9.99 13.97
C ILE A 137 1.15 -9.36 14.98
N GLU A 138 1.18 -9.79 16.24
CA GLU A 138 0.32 -9.24 17.29
C GLU A 138 0.69 -7.79 17.64
N THR A 139 1.94 -7.40 17.34
CA THR A 139 2.41 -6.02 17.50
C THR A 139 2.22 -5.17 16.25
N LEU A 140 1.67 -5.74 15.16
CA LEU A 140 1.53 -5.04 13.90
C LEU A 140 0.53 -3.90 14.03
N ASN A 141 1.00 -2.70 13.72
CA ASN A 141 0.23 -1.47 13.77
C ASN A 141 0.30 -0.74 12.44
N ALA A 142 -0.79 -0.08 12.07
CA ALA A 142 -0.83 0.83 10.94
C ALA A 142 -1.27 2.20 11.47
N ARG A 143 -0.59 3.27 11.05
CA ARG A 143 -0.97 4.66 11.37
C ARG A 143 -0.80 5.58 10.19
N TYR A 144 -1.61 6.63 10.12
CA TYR A 144 -1.33 7.75 9.23
C TYR A 144 -0.24 8.65 9.81
N CYS A 145 0.76 9.02 9.02
CA CYS A 145 1.80 9.96 9.39
C CYS A 145 1.72 11.20 8.50
N GLN A 146 1.27 12.32 9.07
CA GLN A 146 1.05 13.56 8.32
C GLN A 146 2.33 14.15 7.73
N THR A 147 3.45 14.09 8.45
CA THR A 147 4.74 14.64 7.97
C THR A 147 5.33 13.84 6.81
N ARG A 148 5.03 12.54 6.73
CA ARG A 148 5.46 11.63 5.65
C ARG A 148 4.41 11.53 4.54
N GLU A 149 3.22 12.09 4.74
CA GLU A 149 2.04 11.91 3.89
C GLU A 149 1.83 10.44 3.48
N ALA A 150 1.96 9.54 4.46
CA ALA A 150 1.97 8.11 4.23
C ALA A 150 1.24 7.33 5.33
N VAL A 151 0.73 6.16 4.96
CA VAL A 151 0.34 5.13 5.92
C VAL A 151 1.59 4.32 6.27
N VAL A 152 1.97 4.34 7.54
CA VAL A 152 3.11 3.60 8.07
C VAL A 152 2.60 2.31 8.69
N VAL A 153 3.09 1.17 8.18
CA VAL A 153 2.84 -0.15 8.76
C VAL A 153 4.12 -0.61 9.44
N GLU A 154 4.04 -0.96 10.72
CA GLU A 154 5.20 -1.43 11.49
C GLU A 154 4.83 -2.60 12.40
N ALA A 155 5.82 -3.44 12.71
CA ALA A 155 5.71 -4.53 13.67
C ALA A 155 7.03 -4.67 14.43
N ARG A 156 6.97 -5.03 15.70
CA ARG A 156 8.15 -5.28 16.53
C ARG A 156 8.71 -6.67 16.26
N LYS A 157 10.01 -6.82 16.48
CA LYS A 157 10.64 -8.15 16.48
C LYS A 157 10.10 -8.99 17.62
N LYS A 158 10.01 -10.31 17.44
CA LYS A 158 9.67 -11.25 18.52
C LYS A 158 10.76 -11.19 19.60
N SER A 159 10.35 -11.00 20.85
CA SER A 159 11.25 -11.21 21.99
C SER A 159 11.68 -12.68 22.03
N LYS A 160 12.97 -12.92 22.24
CA LYS A 160 13.51 -14.28 22.46
C LYS A 160 13.07 -14.84 23.81
#